data_AF-A0A9E4AMB9-F1
#
_entry.id   AF-A0A9E4AMB9-F1
#
_cell.length_a   1.000
_cell.length_b   1.000
_cell.length_c   1.000
_cell.angle_alpha   90.00
_cell.angle_beta   90.00
_cell.angle_gamma   90.00
#
_symmetry.space_group_name_H-M   'P 1'
#
loop_
_entity.id
_entity.type
_entity.pdbx_description
1 polymer ?
#
loop_
_entity_poly.entity_id
_entity_poly.type
_entity_poly.pdbx_seq_one_letter_code
_entity_poly.pdbx_strand_id
1 'polypeptide(L)' 'MCVILDADAFGKFKDPDNEDMEPVWNWLENKSGKIVYSITERMENECDDGGMKDLRDILRRNHKIKLVSPEAHKK' A
#
# COMPACT_ATOMS: atom_id res chain seq x y z
N MET A 1 0.91 13.21 5.52
CA MET A 1 -0.30 12.45 5.88
C MET A 1 -0.17 11.07 5.25
N CYS A 2 -0.56 10.01 5.95
CA CYS A 2 -0.44 8.63 5.47
C CYS A 2 -1.79 7.93 5.54
N VAL A 3 -2.09 7.06 4.58
CA VAL A 3 -3.23 6.13 4.67
C VAL A 3 -2.68 4.76 5.05
N ILE A 4 -3.33 4.10 6.02
CA ILE A 4 -3.01 2.71 6.36
C ILE A 4 -3.89 1.83 5.50
N LEU A 5 -3.26 0.99 4.67
CA LEU A 5 -3.92 -0.05 3.89
C LEU A 5 -3.78 -1.37 4.63
N ASP A 6 -4.91 -1.99 4.95
CA ASP A 6 -4.98 -3.38 5.41
C ASP A 6 -5.08 -4.34 4.22
N ALA A 7 -4.96 -5.64 4.48
CA ALA A 7 -4.98 -6.66 3.43
C ALA A 7 -6.29 -6.69 2.63
N ASP A 8 -7.43 -6.40 3.26
CA ASP A 8 -8.74 -6.44 2.61
C ASP A 8 -8.93 -5.24 1.66
N ALA A 9 -8.45 -4.06 2.06
CA ALA A 9 -8.44 -2.87 1.22
C ALA A 9 -7.35 -2.91 0.15
N PHE A 10 -6.23 -3.61 0.38
CA PHE A 10 -5.14 -3.78 -0.60
C PHE A 10 -5.60 -4.57 -1.83
N GLY A 11 -6.47 -5.56 -1.61
CA GLY A 11 -7.15 -6.32 -2.66
C GLY A 11 -7.92 -5.46 -3.65
N LYS A 12 -8.60 -4.42 -3.17
CA LYS A 12 -9.30 -3.44 -4.02
C LYS A 12 -8.35 -2.40 -4.59
N PHE A 13 -7.38 -1.96 -3.79
CA PHE A 13 -6.42 -0.93 -4.16
C PHE A 13 -5.54 -1.32 -5.35
N LYS A 14 -5.25 -2.62 -5.52
CA LYS A 14 -4.48 -3.11 -6.68
C LYS A 14 -5.18 -2.94 -8.02
N ASP A 15 -6.49 -2.73 -8.00
CA ASP A 15 -7.29 -2.47 -9.18
C ASP A 15 -7.45 -0.95 -9.36
N PRO A 16 -6.74 -0.33 -10.30
CA PRO A 16 -6.82 1.11 -10.52
C PRO A 16 -8.19 1.57 -11.06
N ASP A 17 -8.99 0.65 -11.61
CA ASP A 17 -10.34 0.95 -12.10
C ASP A 17 -11.41 0.81 -11.00
N ASN A 18 -11.01 0.49 -9.76
CA ASN A 18 -11.93 0.39 -8.64
C ASN A 18 -12.38 1.78 -8.15
N GLU A 19 -13.65 2.12 -8.38
CA GLU A 19 -14.24 3.41 -7.99
C GLU A 19 -14.11 3.71 -6.49
N ASP A 20 -14.13 2.68 -5.61
CA ASP A 20 -13.95 2.88 -4.16
C ASP A 20 -12.55 3.42 -3.83
N MET A 21 -11.57 3.20 -4.71
CA MET A 21 -10.16 3.51 -4.50
C MET A 21 -9.69 4.75 -5.27
N GLU A 22 -10.51 5.29 -6.17
CA GLU A 22 -10.22 6.52 -6.92
C GLU A 22 -9.79 7.69 -6.01
N PRO A 23 -10.44 7.95 -4.84
CA PRO A 23 -10.00 9.03 -3.95
C PRO A 23 -8.60 8.81 -3.38
N VAL A 24 -8.21 7.54 -3.14
CA VAL A 24 -6.90 7.17 -2.60
C VAL A 24 -5.82 7.36 -3.66
N TRP A 25 -6.09 6.95 -4.90
CA TRP A 25 -5.22 7.17 -6.05
C TRP A 25 -5.03 8.67 -6.34
N ASN A 26 -6.12 9.43 -6.43
CA ASN A 26 -6.07 10.88 -6.60
C ASN A 26 -5.26 11.58 -5.51
N TRP A 27 -5.37 11.11 -4.26
CA TRP A 27 -4.59 11.63 -3.14
C TRP A 27 -3.09 11.28 -3.24
N LEU A 28 -2.76 10.04 -3.64
CA LEU A 28 -1.39 9.60 -3.86
C LEU A 28 -0.68 10.43 -4.92
N GLU A 29 -1.34 10.69 -6.04
CA GLU A 29 -0.77 11.44 -7.16
C GLU A 29 -0.62 12.93 -6.84
N ASN A 30 -1.69 13.56 -6.35
CA ASN A 30 -1.76 15.02 -6.29
C ASN A 30 -1.32 15.64 -4.97
N LYS A 31 -1.28 14.88 -3.87
CA LYS A 31 -1.05 15.45 -2.51
C LYS A 31 0.19 14.91 -1.80
N SER A 32 1.16 14.39 -2.55
CA SER A 32 2.34 13.71 -1.97
C SER A 32 1.94 12.63 -0.95
N GLY A 33 0.81 11.97 -1.20
CA GLY A 33 0.30 10.91 -0.35
C GLY A 33 1.29 9.76 -0.24
N LYS A 34 1.28 9.09 0.92
CA LYS A 34 2.05 7.88 1.17
C LYS A 34 1.16 6.81 1.76
N ILE A 35 1.27 5.61 1.23
CA ILE A 35 0.65 4.42 1.78
C ILE A 35 1.57 3.83 2.83
N VAL A 36 0.98 3.50 3.96
CA VAL A 36 1.59 2.67 4.99
C VAL A 36 0.79 1.38 5.02
N TYR A 37 1.46 0.24 5.18
CA TYR A 37 0.77 -1.00 5.52
C TYR A 37 1.48 -1.67 6.68
N SER A 38 0.69 -2.41 7.46
CA SER A 38 1.21 -3.27 8.52
C SER A 38 1.68 -4.57 7.89
N ILE A 39 2.94 -4.92 8.12
CA ILE A 39 3.52 -6.18 7.65
C ILE A 39 2.92 -7.29 8.51
N THR A 40 1.82 -7.87 8.04
CA THR A 40 1.21 -9.08 8.58
C THR A 40 1.47 -10.21 7.59
N GLU A 41 1.53 -11.45 8.07
CA GLU A 41 1.73 -12.64 7.21
C GLU A 41 0.68 -12.69 6.08
N ARG A 42 -0.57 -12.31 6.38
CA ARG A 42 -1.64 -12.19 5.37
C ARG A 42 -1.32 -11.16 4.29
N MET A 43 -0.76 -10.00 4.65
CA MET A 43 -0.40 -8.95 3.70
C MET A 43 0.83 -9.34 2.86
N GLU A 44 1.78 -10.08 3.43
CA GLU A 44 2.91 -10.63 2.67
C GLU A 44 2.44 -11.67 1.65
N ASN A 45 1.53 -12.56 2.05
CA ASN A 45 0.94 -13.54 1.14
C ASN A 45 0.14 -12.87 0.01
N GLU A 46 -0.67 -11.86 0.31
CA GLU A 46 -1.37 -11.08 -0.73
C GLU A 46 -0.39 -10.30 -1.64
N CYS A 47 0.75 -9.85 -1.11
CA CYS A 47 1.80 -9.23 -1.90
C CYS A 47 2.44 -10.20 -2.89
N ASP A 48 2.81 -11.38 -2.42
CA ASP A 48 3.59 -12.34 -3.20
C ASP A 48 2.71 -13.21 -4.11
N ASP A 49 1.57 -13.71 -3.61
CA ASP A 49 0.68 -14.61 -4.35
C ASP A 49 -0.49 -13.88 -5.02
N GLY A 50 -0.96 -12.77 -4.45
CA GLY A 50 -2.14 -12.01 -4.90
C GLY A 50 -1.93 -11.12 -6.14
N GLY A 51 -0.73 -11.18 -6.74
CA GLY A 51 -0.34 -10.40 -7.92
C GLY A 51 0.00 -8.94 -7.62
N MET A 52 0.33 -8.61 -6.37
CA MET A 52 0.54 -7.22 -5.92
C MET A 52 2.01 -6.82 -5.81
N LYS A 53 2.94 -7.75 -6.06
CA LYS A 53 4.38 -7.54 -6.01
C LYS A 53 4.86 -6.40 -6.92
N ASP A 54 4.39 -6.38 -8.17
CA ASP A 54 4.79 -5.36 -9.14
C ASP A 54 4.27 -3.97 -8.73
N LEU A 55 3.03 -3.89 -8.24
CA LEU A 55 2.46 -2.64 -7.73
C LEU A 55 3.22 -2.13 -6.51
N ARG A 56 3.55 -3.00 -5.56
CA ARG A 56 4.36 -2.68 -4.38
C ARG A 56 5.72 -2.10 -4.79
N ASP A 57 6.36 -2.70 -5.78
CA ASP A 57 7.66 -2.28 -6.27
C ASP A 57 7.58 -0.94 -7.01
N ILE A 58 6.53 -0.70 -7.81
CA ILE A 58 6.27 0.61 -8.44
C ILE A 58 6.10 1.70 -7.38
N LEU A 59 5.24 1.47 -6.38
CA LEU A 59 4.98 2.43 -5.32
C LEU A 59 6.23 2.70 -4.46
N ARG A 60 7.08 1.68 -4.27
CA ARG A 60 8.37 1.81 -3.59
C ARG A 60 9.35 2.66 -4.39
N ARG A 61 9.49 2.42 -5.70
CA ARG A 61 10.35 3.21 -6.59
C ARG A 61 9.91 4.68 -6.64
N ASN A 62 8.60 4.92 -6.57
CA ASN A 62 8.02 6.26 -6.60
C ASN A 62 7.96 6.95 -5.21
N HIS A 63 8.55 6.35 -4.17
CA HIS A 63 8.51 6.85 -2.79
C HIS A 63 7.10 7.09 -2.23
N LYS A 64 6.10 6.37 -2.77
CA LYS A 64 4.68 6.42 -2.37
C LYS A 64 4.33 5.39 -1.30
N ILE A 65 5.24 4.47 -0.98
CA ILE A 65 5.05 3.48 0.09
C ILE A 65 6.04 3.70 1.23
N LYS A 66 5.57 3.54 2.47
CA LYS A 66 6.40 3.50 3.67
C LYS A 66 6.10 2.20 4.40
N LEU A 67 7.06 1.28 4.34
CA LEU A 67 7.07 0.08 5.17
C LEU A 67 7.15 0.48 6.64
N VAL A 68 6.18 0.05 7.43
CA VAL A 68 6.25 0.13 8.88
C VAL A 68 6.55 -1.28 9.36
N SER A 69 7.83 -1.59 9.46
CA SER A 69 8.27 -2.82 10.14
C SER A 69 7.91 -2.72 11.62
N PRO A 70 7.46 -3.82 12.26
CA PRO A 70 7.30 -3.90 13.71
C PRO A 70 8.56 -3.46 14.48
N GLU A 71 9.74 -3.59 13.87
CA GLU A 71 11.03 -3.26 14.48
C GLU A 71 11.28 -1.75 14.63
N ALA A 72 10.53 -0.89 13.95
CA ALA A 72 10.69 0.58 14.05
C ALA A 72 10.27 1.15 15.43
N HIS A 73 9.74 0.31 16.33
CA HIS A 73 9.39 0.69 17.70
C HIS A 73 10.45 0.32 18.76
N LYS A 74 11.59 -0.27 18.39
CA LYS A 74 12.73 -0.36 19.31
C LYS A 74 13.63 0.87 19.13
N LYS A 75 13.50 1.77 20.11
CA LYS A 75 14.31 2.97 20.37
C LYS A 75 15.80 2.79 20.10
#